data_AF-A0A4R6V3G9-F1
#
_entry.id   AF-A0A4R6V3G9-F1
#
_cell.length_a   1.000
_cell.length_b   1.000
_cell.length_c   1.000
_cell.angle_alpha   90.00
_cell.angle_beta   90.00
_cell.angle_gamma   90.00
#
_symmetry.space_group_name_H-M   'P 1'
#
loop_
_entity.id
_entity.type
_entity.pdbx_description
1 polymer ?
#
loop_
_entity_poly.entity_id
_entity_poly.type
_entity_poly.pdbx_seq_one_letter_code
_entity_poly.pdbx_strand_id
1 'polypeptide(L)'
;MNGLPTQTDQDDEPGSASPIRQMSLWPPPRSTRHSNRRARGMLVVAAAVLGGLVVVGGGVAWALFPEGEADADEAGAGGEGGIPAAYAGNWSGEMSQHDEAGEPVVDWGASLKLDEGTGRGSADWFTLGCRGSVTLVEDTGDSLVFEYAETYDPENHCIDETILTLSPGAGGGTLEAEWVATSRSGTVMTSVGTLK
;
A
#
# COMPACT_ATOMS: atom_id res chain seq x y z
N MET A 1 -1.45 68.05 56.36
CA MET A 1 -2.67 67.61 57.07
C MET A 1 -3.55 66.96 56.02
N ASN A 2 -3.39 65.66 55.74
CA ASN A 2 -4.14 64.52 56.34
C ASN A 2 -5.67 64.69 56.13
N GLY A 3 -6.43 63.80 55.49
CA GLY A 3 -6.16 62.42 55.07
C GLY A 3 -7.19 61.87 54.06
N LEU A 4 -6.89 60.65 53.62
CA LEU A 4 -7.52 59.85 52.57
C LEU A 4 -8.98 59.42 52.84
N PRO A 5 -9.71 58.99 51.79
CA PRO A 5 -10.94 58.20 51.90
C PRO A 5 -10.68 56.79 52.47
N THR A 6 -11.64 56.30 53.25
CA THR A 6 -11.64 54.98 53.88
C THR A 6 -12.26 53.94 52.94
N GLN A 7 -11.42 52.97 52.55
CA GLN A 7 -11.64 51.54 52.31
C GLN A 7 -13.01 51.02 51.83
N THR A 8 -12.98 50.20 50.79
CA THR A 8 -13.43 48.80 50.93
C THR A 8 -12.59 47.90 50.02
N ASP A 9 -11.89 47.00 50.72
CA ASP A 9 -11.46 45.64 50.41
C ASP A 9 -10.62 45.32 49.17
N GLN A 10 -9.40 44.90 49.52
CA GLN A 10 -8.57 43.96 48.80
C GLN A 10 -9.29 42.61 48.67
N ASP A 11 -9.18 41.97 47.53
CA ASP A 11 -8.91 40.54 47.51
C ASP A 11 -7.74 40.29 46.53
N ASP A 12 -6.84 39.48 47.04
CA ASP A 12 -5.51 39.13 46.54
C ASP A 12 -5.54 38.24 45.28
N GLU A 13 -4.65 38.60 44.34
CA GLU A 13 -3.68 37.73 43.63
C GLU A 13 -4.18 36.53 42.77
N PRO A 14 -3.26 35.76 42.15
CA PRO A 14 -2.50 35.97 40.91
C PRO A 14 -3.00 35.08 39.75
N GLY A 15 -2.48 35.29 38.53
CA GLY A 15 -2.43 34.17 37.58
C GLY A 15 -2.35 34.56 36.12
N SER A 16 -1.13 34.61 35.61
CA SER A 16 -0.82 34.46 34.19
C SER A 16 -1.60 33.27 33.60
N ALA A 17 -2.50 33.54 32.64
CA ALA A 17 -3.15 32.51 31.85
C ALA A 17 -2.87 32.78 30.37
N SER A 18 -1.82 32.13 29.85
CA SER A 18 -1.55 32.06 28.41
C SER A 18 -2.75 31.48 27.66
N PRO A 19 -3.07 31.94 26.44
CA PRO A 19 -4.10 31.31 25.63
C PRO A 19 -3.62 29.93 25.21
N ILE A 20 -4.14 28.90 25.89
CA ILE A 20 -4.04 27.50 25.47
C ILE A 20 -4.68 27.42 24.09
N ARG A 21 -3.85 27.27 23.05
CA ARG A 21 -4.30 26.85 21.72
C ARG A 21 -5.06 25.55 21.93
N GLN A 22 -6.37 25.59 21.73
CA GLN A 22 -7.21 24.41 21.60
C GLN A 22 -6.60 23.53 20.51
N MET A 23 -5.83 22.53 20.90
CA MET A 23 -5.54 21.40 20.04
C MET A 23 -6.90 20.71 19.86
N SER A 24 -7.47 20.84 18.68
CA SER A 24 -8.60 20.04 18.24
C SER A 24 -8.19 18.57 18.31
N LEU A 25 -8.45 17.95 19.47
CA LEU A 25 -8.36 16.51 19.71
C LEU A 25 -9.54 15.79 19.04
N TRP A 26 -9.81 16.12 17.77
CA TRP A 26 -10.80 15.40 17.00
C TRP A 26 -10.25 14.01 16.75
N PRO A 27 -10.87 12.94 17.29
CA PRO A 27 -10.45 11.59 16.92
C PRO A 27 -10.70 11.44 15.41
N PRO A 28 -9.73 10.92 14.64
CA PRO A 28 -9.97 10.63 13.23
C PRO A 28 -11.19 9.69 13.12
N PRO A 29 -12.05 9.89 12.12
CA PRO A 29 -13.20 9.01 11.92
C PRO A 29 -12.72 7.57 11.81
N ARG A 30 -13.18 6.72 12.73
CA ARG A 30 -12.92 5.28 12.68
C ARG A 30 -13.61 4.72 11.45
N SER A 31 -12.85 4.37 10.42
CA SER A 31 -13.39 3.68 9.25
C SER A 31 -13.98 2.34 9.71
N THR A 32 -15.27 2.12 9.43
CA THR A 32 -15.99 0.88 9.74
C THR A 32 -15.91 -0.14 8.60
N ARG A 33 -15.07 0.09 7.58
CA ARG A 33 -14.99 -0.75 6.37
C ARG A 33 -14.41 -2.14 6.62
N HIS A 34 -13.76 -2.38 7.76
CA HIS A 34 -13.07 -3.65 8.01
C HIS A 34 -13.97 -4.79 8.53
N SER A 35 -15.29 -4.60 8.65
CA SER A 35 -16.18 -5.64 9.20
C SER A 35 -16.58 -6.75 8.21
N ASN A 36 -16.24 -6.67 6.92
CA ASN A 36 -16.69 -7.63 5.90
C ASN A 36 -15.59 -8.56 5.33
N ARG A 37 -14.46 -8.73 6.03
CA ARG A 37 -13.29 -9.47 5.50
C ARG A 37 -13.31 -11.00 5.70
N ARG A 38 -14.47 -11.67 5.73
CA ARG A 38 -14.52 -13.12 6.04
C ARG A 38 -15.27 -14.04 5.08
N ALA A 39 -15.60 -13.62 3.84
CA ALA A 39 -16.46 -14.48 3.01
C ALA A 39 -16.16 -14.55 1.51
N ARG A 40 -14.99 -14.13 1.00
CA ARG A 40 -14.68 -14.31 -0.44
C ARG A 40 -13.25 -14.78 -0.65
N GLY A 41 -13.03 -16.04 -0.30
CA GLY A 41 -11.88 -16.81 -0.77
C GLY A 41 -12.09 -17.31 -2.20
N MET A 42 -10.98 -17.31 -2.94
CA MET A 42 -10.62 -18.14 -4.08
C MET A 42 -11.34 -17.97 -5.43
N LEU A 43 -10.48 -17.98 -6.47
CA LEU A 43 -10.66 -18.02 -7.93
C LEU A 43 -10.30 -16.65 -8.55
N VAL A 44 -9.15 -16.50 -9.21
CA VAL A 44 -8.97 -16.93 -10.60
C VAL A 44 -7.61 -17.59 -10.88
N VAL A 45 -7.69 -18.63 -11.71
CA VAL A 45 -6.68 -19.55 -12.21
C VAL A 45 -5.89 -18.96 -13.40
N ALA A 46 -4.62 -19.35 -13.46
CA ALA A 46 -3.60 -19.25 -14.52
C ALA A 46 -4.02 -19.14 -16.00
N ALA A 47 -3.21 -18.43 -16.78
CA ALA A 47 -2.80 -18.71 -18.17
C ALA A 47 -1.66 -17.75 -18.58
N ALA A 48 -0.62 -18.06 -19.36
CA ALA A 48 -0.06 -19.29 -19.90
C ALA A 48 1.34 -18.93 -20.43
N VAL A 49 2.39 -19.65 -20.00
CA VAL A 49 3.72 -19.59 -20.64
C VAL A 49 3.66 -20.38 -21.94
N LEU A 50 3.58 -19.69 -23.08
CA LEU A 50 3.78 -20.28 -24.41
C LEU A 50 5.19 -19.97 -24.89
N GLY A 51 6.01 -21.01 -25.10
CA GLY A 51 7.25 -20.85 -25.85
C GLY A 51 8.37 -21.87 -25.64
N GLY A 52 8.08 -23.10 -25.19
CA GLY A 52 9.07 -24.16 -25.04
C GLY A 52 9.24 -25.03 -26.29
N LEU A 53 10.38 -24.88 -26.96
CA LEU A 53 11.14 -25.85 -27.77
C LEU A 53 10.55 -27.27 -27.91
N VAL A 54 10.21 -27.63 -29.15
CA VAL A 54 10.00 -29.02 -29.57
C VAL A 54 11.35 -29.71 -29.70
N VAL A 55 11.74 -30.51 -28.70
CA VAL A 55 12.84 -31.47 -28.80
C VAL A 55 12.48 -32.77 -28.07
N VAL A 56 12.17 -33.79 -28.87
CA VAL A 56 12.49 -35.22 -28.67
C VAL A 56 11.73 -35.99 -27.56
N GLY A 57 10.75 -36.77 -28.03
CA GLY A 57 10.68 -38.23 -27.89
C GLY A 57 10.98 -38.90 -26.54
N GLY A 58 9.99 -39.64 -26.03
CA GLY A 58 10.22 -40.74 -25.08
C GLY A 58 9.17 -40.77 -23.97
N GLY A 59 8.21 -41.69 -24.06
CA GLY A 59 7.22 -41.89 -23.01
C GLY A 59 7.82 -42.51 -21.75
N VAL A 60 7.31 -42.10 -20.59
CA VAL A 60 7.30 -42.92 -19.37
C VAL A 60 6.06 -42.53 -18.55
N ALA A 61 5.19 -43.50 -18.32
CA ALA A 61 4.07 -43.40 -17.40
C ALA A 61 4.54 -43.65 -15.97
N TRP A 62 4.25 -42.72 -15.04
CA TRP A 62 4.31 -42.92 -13.59
C TRP A 62 3.17 -42.08 -13.00
N ALA A 63 2.09 -42.72 -12.54
CA ALA A 63 1.93 -43.42 -11.26
C ALA A 63 1.42 -42.46 -10.18
N LEU A 64 0.19 -42.79 -9.75
CA LEU A 64 -0.61 -42.19 -8.70
C LEU A 64 0.18 -42.03 -7.39
N PHE A 65 0.09 -40.84 -6.78
CA PHE A 65 0.27 -40.67 -5.34
C PHE A 65 -0.89 -39.86 -4.75
N PRO A 66 -1.29 -40.20 -3.50
CA PRO A 66 -2.61 -39.93 -2.95
C PRO A 66 -2.73 -38.51 -2.39
N GLU A 67 -3.98 -38.05 -2.28
CA GLU A 67 -4.42 -36.99 -1.38
C GLU A 67 -3.76 -37.16 0.00
N GLY A 68 -2.68 -36.40 0.21
CA GLY A 68 -2.24 -36.03 1.53
C GLY A 68 -2.97 -34.74 1.87
N GLU A 69 -3.87 -34.82 2.86
CA GLU A 69 -4.29 -33.69 3.67
C GLU A 69 -3.03 -32.89 4.05
N ALA A 70 -2.77 -31.81 3.33
CA ALA A 70 -1.92 -30.76 3.82
C ALA A 70 -2.80 -29.99 4.80
N ASP A 71 -2.62 -30.27 6.09
CA ASP A 71 -2.92 -29.31 7.14
C ASP A 71 -2.46 -27.95 6.63
N ALA A 72 -3.43 -27.09 6.35
CA ALA A 72 -3.19 -25.71 5.99
C ALA A 72 -2.68 -25.01 7.24
N ASP A 73 -1.38 -25.21 7.51
CA ASP A 73 -0.60 -24.22 8.23
C ASP A 73 -0.83 -22.91 7.49
N GLU A 74 -1.55 -22.02 8.19
CA GLU A 74 -1.84 -20.64 7.85
C GLU A 74 -0.50 -19.88 7.85
N ALA A 75 0.33 -20.17 6.86
CA ALA A 75 1.53 -19.44 6.54
C ALA A 75 1.08 -18.13 5.89
N GLY A 76 0.91 -17.09 6.70
CA GLY A 76 1.17 -15.73 6.27
C GLY A 76 2.62 -15.65 5.82
N ALA A 77 2.89 -16.11 4.59
CA ALA A 77 4.20 -16.17 3.99
C ALA A 77 4.62 -14.77 3.51
N GLY A 78 4.82 -13.85 4.45
CA GLY A 78 5.85 -12.85 4.27
C GLY A 78 7.17 -13.62 4.30
N GLY A 79 7.90 -13.63 3.19
CA GLY A 79 9.21 -14.30 3.11
C GLY A 79 10.07 -13.93 4.32
N GLU A 80 10.86 -14.88 4.82
CA GLU A 80 11.71 -14.71 6.01
C GLU A 80 12.76 -13.59 5.90
N GLY A 81 12.80 -12.83 4.80
CA GLY A 81 13.49 -11.55 4.65
C GLY A 81 12.49 -10.44 4.35
N GLY A 82 12.52 -9.35 5.13
CA GLY A 82 11.78 -8.14 4.79
C GLY A 82 12.36 -7.44 3.55
N ILE A 83 11.88 -6.21 3.28
CA ILE A 83 12.29 -5.41 2.13
C ILE A 83 13.82 -5.23 2.09
N PRO A 84 14.51 -5.67 1.03
CA PRO A 84 15.95 -5.50 0.87
C PRO A 84 16.37 -4.02 0.76
N ALA A 85 17.60 -3.72 1.18
CA ALA A 85 18.17 -2.37 1.14
C ALA A 85 18.15 -1.72 -0.26
N ALA A 86 18.20 -2.52 -1.33
CA ALA A 86 18.13 -2.03 -2.71
C ALA A 86 16.76 -1.43 -3.08
N TYR A 87 15.70 -1.82 -2.38
CA TYR A 87 14.33 -1.32 -2.57
C TYR A 87 13.91 -0.36 -1.46
N ALA A 88 14.57 -0.41 -0.30
CA ALA A 88 14.23 0.46 0.82
C ALA A 88 14.51 1.94 0.51
N GLY A 89 13.76 2.84 1.15
CA GLY A 89 13.93 4.28 1.00
C GLY A 89 12.66 4.97 0.53
N ASN A 90 12.84 6.16 -0.07
CA ASN A 90 11.74 6.95 -0.61
C ASN A 90 11.89 7.01 -2.13
N TRP A 91 10.80 6.78 -2.83
CA TRP A 91 10.75 6.71 -4.28
C TRP A 91 9.61 7.55 -4.79
N SER A 92 9.79 8.22 -5.92
CA SER A 92 8.73 9.04 -6.52
C SER A 92 8.80 9.02 -8.04
N GLY A 93 7.66 9.09 -8.70
CA GLY A 93 7.60 9.09 -10.15
C GLY A 93 6.20 9.31 -10.69
N GLU A 94 6.12 9.39 -12.02
CA GLU A 94 4.85 9.40 -12.75
C GLU A 94 4.53 7.99 -13.24
N MET A 95 3.23 7.72 -13.34
CA MET A 95 2.62 6.46 -13.69
C MET A 95 1.69 6.69 -14.86
N SER A 96 1.73 5.82 -15.87
CA SER A 96 0.77 5.82 -16.97
C SER A 96 -0.18 4.65 -16.79
N GLN A 97 -1.48 4.94 -16.69
CA GLN A 97 -2.52 3.94 -16.52
C GLN A 97 -3.14 3.55 -17.84
N HIS A 98 -3.32 2.26 -18.03
CA HIS A 98 -3.97 1.64 -19.17
C HIS A 98 -5.12 0.76 -18.72
N ASP A 99 -6.13 0.62 -19.58
CA ASP A 99 -7.20 -0.35 -19.39
C ASP A 99 -6.79 -1.76 -19.84
N GLU A 100 -7.73 -2.70 -19.77
CA GLU A 100 -7.55 -4.09 -20.16
C GLU A 100 -7.19 -4.28 -21.65
N ALA A 101 -7.53 -3.31 -22.51
CA ALA A 101 -7.17 -3.29 -23.92
C ALA A 101 -5.81 -2.62 -24.19
N GLY A 102 -5.17 -2.06 -23.16
CA GLY A 102 -3.92 -1.29 -23.26
C GLY A 102 -4.13 0.16 -23.67
N GLU A 103 -5.38 0.64 -23.74
CA GLU A 103 -5.67 2.02 -24.09
C GLU A 103 -5.35 2.94 -22.91
N PRO A 104 -4.73 4.11 -23.14
CA PRO A 104 -4.38 5.03 -22.06
C PRO A 104 -5.64 5.61 -21.40
N VAL A 105 -5.64 5.61 -20.07
CA VAL A 105 -6.74 6.13 -19.24
C VAL A 105 -6.36 7.48 -18.65
N VAL A 106 -5.26 7.51 -17.89
CA VAL A 106 -4.80 8.70 -17.16
C VAL A 106 -3.34 8.56 -16.72
N ASP A 107 -2.62 9.68 -16.67
CA ASP A 107 -1.31 9.75 -16.04
C ASP A 107 -1.42 10.33 -14.63
N TRP A 108 -0.68 9.78 -13.69
CA TRP A 108 -0.76 10.14 -12.28
C TRP A 108 0.57 9.99 -11.55
N GLY A 109 0.71 10.64 -10.40
CA GLY A 109 1.96 10.66 -9.65
C GLY A 109 1.92 9.78 -8.40
N ALA A 110 3.01 9.04 -8.16
CA ALA A 110 3.16 8.14 -7.01
C ALA A 110 4.39 8.51 -6.17
N SER A 111 4.28 8.33 -4.86
CA SER A 111 5.41 8.31 -3.93
C SER A 111 5.32 7.09 -3.03
N LEU A 112 6.43 6.40 -2.82
CA LEU A 112 6.57 5.25 -1.94
C LEU A 112 7.57 5.55 -0.84
N LYS A 113 7.32 5.01 0.34
CA LYS A 113 8.30 4.87 1.41
C LYS A 113 8.31 3.42 1.86
N LEU A 114 9.46 2.77 1.73
CA LEU A 114 9.67 1.35 2.02
C LEU A 114 10.66 1.20 3.16
N ASP A 115 10.25 0.50 4.22
CA ASP A 115 11.04 0.39 5.45
C ASP A 115 11.91 -0.87 5.40
N GLU A 116 13.24 -0.68 5.32
CA GLU A 116 14.25 -1.75 5.20
C GLU A 116 14.09 -2.84 6.27
N GLY A 117 14.24 -4.10 5.85
CA GLY A 117 14.21 -5.26 6.75
C GLY A 117 12.82 -5.56 7.32
N THR A 118 11.81 -4.74 6.99
CA THR A 118 10.41 -4.98 7.34
C THR A 118 9.64 -5.38 6.09
N GLY A 119 8.49 -6.04 6.23
CA GLY A 119 7.58 -6.25 5.11
C GLY A 119 6.59 -5.09 4.89
N ARG A 120 6.92 -3.85 5.27
CA ARG A 120 5.94 -2.74 5.31
C ARG A 120 6.45 -1.44 4.68
N GLY A 121 5.49 -0.64 4.22
CA GLY A 121 5.72 0.71 3.74
C GLY A 121 4.43 1.50 3.59
N SER A 122 4.52 2.64 2.91
CA SER A 122 3.38 3.50 2.57
C SER A 122 3.47 4.01 1.15
N ALA A 123 2.31 4.26 0.53
CA ALA A 123 2.20 4.86 -0.79
C ALA A 123 1.27 6.08 -0.75
N ASP A 124 1.63 7.12 -1.51
CA ASP A 124 0.83 8.33 -1.74
C ASP A 124 0.67 8.53 -3.25
N TRP A 125 -0.56 8.46 -3.75
CA TRP A 125 -0.90 8.76 -5.15
C TRP A 125 -1.29 10.25 -5.22
N PHE A 126 -0.28 11.11 -5.17
CA PHE A 126 -0.44 12.53 -4.82
C PHE A 126 -1.27 13.35 -5.81
N THR A 127 -1.35 12.95 -7.08
CA THR A 127 -2.24 13.60 -8.07
C THR A 127 -3.69 13.17 -7.92
N LEU A 128 -3.93 12.00 -7.31
CA LEU A 128 -5.26 11.43 -7.06
C LEU A 128 -5.74 11.70 -5.62
N GLY A 129 -4.87 12.21 -4.75
CA GLY A 129 -5.20 12.48 -3.35
C GLY A 129 -5.43 11.22 -2.50
N CYS A 130 -4.92 10.07 -2.93
CA CYS A 130 -5.06 8.79 -2.24
C CYS A 130 -3.80 8.45 -1.44
N ARG A 131 -3.96 7.85 -0.26
CA ARG A 131 -2.83 7.26 0.49
C ARG A 131 -3.17 5.89 1.04
N GLY A 132 -2.18 5.02 1.11
CA GLY A 132 -2.34 3.68 1.68
C GLY A 132 -1.05 3.11 2.27
N SER A 133 -1.21 1.96 2.89
CA SER A 133 -0.09 1.12 3.33
C SER A 133 0.23 0.08 2.27
N VAL A 134 1.51 -0.28 2.15
CA VAL A 134 1.94 -1.44 1.35
C VAL A 134 2.53 -2.52 2.25
N THR A 135 2.22 -3.78 1.97
CA THR A 135 2.73 -4.94 2.71
C THR A 135 3.35 -5.94 1.74
N LEU A 136 4.61 -6.32 1.98
CA LEU A 136 5.32 -7.32 1.18
C LEU A 136 4.63 -8.68 1.33
N VAL A 137 4.27 -9.29 0.21
CA VAL A 137 3.64 -10.61 0.16
C VAL A 137 4.48 -11.63 -0.60
N GLU A 138 5.37 -11.19 -1.49
CA GLU A 138 6.23 -12.08 -2.23
C GLU A 138 7.57 -11.41 -2.57
N ASP A 139 8.65 -12.17 -2.46
CA ASP A 139 9.98 -11.83 -2.98
C ASP A 139 10.37 -12.94 -3.96
N THR A 140 10.50 -12.58 -5.23
CA THR A 140 10.84 -13.53 -6.31
C THR A 140 12.35 -13.60 -6.57
N GLY A 141 13.15 -12.77 -5.88
CA GLY A 141 14.57 -12.55 -6.13
C GLY A 141 14.85 -11.47 -7.19
N ASP A 142 13.97 -11.33 -8.19
CA ASP A 142 14.08 -10.31 -9.25
C ASP A 142 13.05 -9.18 -9.10
N SER A 143 12.01 -9.41 -8.31
CA SER A 143 10.95 -8.44 -8.01
C SER A 143 10.36 -8.65 -6.62
N LEU A 144 9.75 -7.60 -6.09
CA LEU A 144 8.97 -7.62 -4.87
C LEU A 144 7.50 -7.35 -5.18
N VAL A 145 6.61 -8.15 -4.61
CA VAL A 145 5.16 -7.97 -4.74
C VAL A 145 4.58 -7.52 -3.42
N PHE A 146 3.78 -6.47 -3.47
CA PHE A 146 3.12 -5.86 -2.32
C PHE A 146 1.62 -5.83 -2.52
N GLU A 147 0.89 -6.07 -1.44
CA GLU A 147 -0.51 -5.65 -1.32
C GLU A 147 -0.57 -4.19 -0.86
N TYR A 148 -1.33 -3.38 -1.56
CA TYR A 148 -1.69 -2.03 -1.14
C TYR A 148 -3.11 -2.02 -0.56
N ALA A 149 -3.27 -1.30 0.54
CA ALA A 149 -4.56 -1.02 1.15
C ALA A 149 -4.72 0.48 1.39
N GLU A 150 -5.82 1.05 0.90
CA GLU A 150 -6.19 2.44 1.10
C GLU A 150 -6.40 2.76 2.59
N THR A 151 -5.94 3.96 2.98
CA THR A 151 -6.04 4.47 4.36
C THR A 151 -6.51 5.93 4.42
N TYR A 152 -6.45 6.65 3.29
CA TYR A 152 -6.97 8.00 3.14
C TYR A 152 -7.52 8.22 1.71
N ASP A 153 -8.83 8.46 1.65
CA ASP A 153 -9.60 8.78 0.45
C ASP A 153 -10.76 9.73 0.84
N PRO A 154 -10.52 11.05 0.80
CA PRO A 154 -11.50 12.04 1.25
C PRO A 154 -12.70 12.18 0.31
N GLU A 155 -12.52 11.83 -0.97
CA GLU A 155 -13.50 11.99 -2.05
C GLU A 155 -14.19 10.66 -2.42
N ASN A 156 -13.78 9.56 -1.79
CA ASN A 156 -14.31 8.21 -1.95
C ASN A 156 -14.22 7.66 -3.39
N HIS A 157 -13.16 8.01 -4.12
CA HIS A 157 -12.89 7.57 -5.49
C HIS A 157 -11.67 6.65 -5.63
N CYS A 158 -10.87 6.48 -4.59
CA CYS A 158 -9.68 5.64 -4.63
C CYS A 158 -10.07 4.16 -4.71
N ILE A 159 -9.15 3.36 -5.25
CA ILE A 159 -9.25 1.90 -5.26
C ILE A 159 -8.83 1.40 -3.88
N ASP A 160 -9.68 0.56 -3.27
CA ASP A 160 -9.50 0.11 -1.89
C ASP A 160 -8.26 -0.80 -1.74
N GLU A 161 -8.06 -1.72 -2.69
CA GLU A 161 -6.98 -2.72 -2.67
C GLU A 161 -6.36 -2.88 -4.07
N THR A 162 -5.04 -2.93 -4.15
CA THR A 162 -4.30 -3.13 -5.41
C THR A 162 -3.03 -3.95 -5.17
N ILE A 163 -2.46 -4.50 -6.24
CA ILE A 163 -1.16 -5.17 -6.20
C ILE A 163 -0.11 -4.24 -6.80
N LEU A 164 1.01 -4.09 -6.10
CA LEU A 164 2.19 -3.39 -6.56
C LEU A 164 3.32 -4.40 -6.79
N THR A 165 3.89 -4.40 -7.97
CA THR A 165 5.14 -5.11 -8.27
C THR A 165 6.26 -4.09 -8.47
N LEU A 166 7.39 -4.30 -7.79
CA LEU A 166 8.59 -3.50 -7.94
C LEU A 166 9.73 -4.35 -8.48
N SER A 167 10.42 -3.85 -9.50
CA SER A 167 11.66 -4.45 -10.02
C SER A 167 12.75 -3.39 -10.14
N PRO A 168 14.04 -3.78 -10.20
CA PRO A 168 15.11 -2.83 -10.40
C PRO A 168 14.96 -2.15 -11.77
N GLY A 169 15.05 -0.82 -11.80
CA GLY A 169 15.00 -0.07 -13.04
C GLY A 169 16.26 -0.20 -13.87
N ALA A 170 16.16 0.21 -15.15
CA ALA A 170 17.32 0.20 -16.05
C ALA A 170 18.43 1.18 -15.61
N GLY A 171 18.08 2.19 -14.81
CA GLY A 171 19.01 3.14 -14.19
C GLY A 171 19.40 2.75 -12.77
N GLY A 172 20.66 2.98 -12.40
CA GLY A 172 21.08 2.86 -11.01
C GLY A 172 20.27 3.79 -10.11
N GLY A 173 19.70 3.25 -9.02
CA GLY A 173 18.83 4.02 -8.12
C GLY A 173 17.47 4.36 -8.73
N THR A 174 16.91 3.46 -9.54
CA THR A 174 15.52 3.54 -10.01
C THR A 174 14.82 2.22 -9.76
N LEU A 175 13.48 2.28 -9.63
CA LEU A 175 12.62 1.10 -9.60
C LEU A 175 11.59 1.22 -10.72
N GLU A 176 11.32 0.14 -11.42
CA GLU A 176 10.09 0.05 -12.21
C GLU A 176 8.96 -0.39 -11.28
N ALA A 177 7.85 0.32 -11.35
CA ALA A 177 6.64 0.05 -10.60
C ALA A 177 5.51 -0.33 -11.54
N GLU A 178 4.83 -1.42 -11.21
CA GLU A 178 3.59 -1.83 -11.85
C GLU A 178 2.50 -1.95 -10.79
N TRP A 179 1.38 -1.27 -11.01
CA TRP A 179 0.19 -1.38 -10.18
C TRP A 179 -0.92 -2.05 -10.97
N VAL A 180 -1.46 -3.14 -10.44
CA VAL A 180 -2.64 -3.81 -11.00
C VAL A 180 -3.81 -3.63 -10.05
N ALA A 181 -4.91 -3.11 -10.59
CA ALA A 181 -6.07 -2.73 -9.81
C ALA A 181 -7.36 -3.12 -10.53
N THR A 182 -8.39 -3.47 -9.77
CA THR A 182 -9.74 -3.67 -10.32
C THR A 182 -10.64 -2.54 -9.83
N SER A 183 -11.26 -1.83 -10.76
CA SER A 183 -12.20 -0.76 -10.44
C SER A 183 -13.46 -1.31 -9.76
N ARG A 184 -14.28 -0.43 -9.18
CA ARG A 184 -15.58 -0.82 -8.59
C ARG A 184 -16.56 -1.43 -9.60
N SER A 185 -16.37 -1.15 -10.90
CA SER A 185 -17.17 -1.75 -11.98
C SER A 185 -16.63 -3.11 -12.45
N GLY A 186 -15.53 -3.59 -11.87
CA GLY A 186 -14.89 -4.85 -12.24
C GLY A 186 -13.89 -4.73 -13.41
N THR A 187 -13.49 -3.52 -13.79
CA THR A 187 -12.54 -3.30 -14.89
C THR A 187 -11.12 -3.37 -14.36
N VAL A 188 -10.28 -4.22 -14.95
CA VAL A 188 -8.85 -4.28 -14.61
C VAL A 188 -8.13 -3.13 -15.29
N MET A 189 -7.24 -2.49 -14.53
CA MET A 189 -6.37 -1.42 -15.00
C MET A 189 -4.95 -1.67 -14.51
N THR A 190 -3.98 -1.37 -15.38
CA THR A 190 -2.56 -1.50 -15.08
C THR A 190 -1.91 -0.14 -15.18
N SER A 191 -1.12 0.25 -14.18
CA SER A 191 -0.33 1.48 -14.21
C SER A 191 1.15 1.18 -14.10
N VAL A 192 1.96 1.67 -15.04
CA VAL A 192 3.41 1.44 -15.08
C VAL A 192 4.17 2.75 -15.01
N GLY A 193 5.34 2.75 -14.37
CA GLY A 193 6.17 3.94 -14.25
C GLY A 193 7.50 3.67 -13.57
N THR A 194 8.45 4.57 -13.80
CA THR A 194 9.78 4.52 -13.18
C THR A 194 9.83 5.47 -11.99
N LEU A 195 10.24 4.96 -10.82
CA LEU A 195 10.39 5.71 -9.59
C LEU A 195 11.87 5.98 -9.28
N LYS A 196 12.16 7.13 -8.67
CA LYS A 196 13.51 7.62 -8.32
C LYS A 196 13.53 8.38 -7.00
#